data_AF-A0A918ZI41-F1
#
_entry.id   AF-A0A918ZI41-F1
#
_cell.length_a   1.000
_cell.length_b   1.000
_cell.length_c   1.000
_cell.angle_alpha   90.00
_cell.angle_beta   90.00
_cell.angle_gamma   90.00
#
_symmetry.space_group_name_H-M   'P 1'
#
loop_
_entity.id
_entity.type
_entity.pdbx_description
1 polymer ?
#
loop_
_entity_poly.entity_id
_entity_poly.type
_entity_poly.pdbx_seq_one_letter_code
_entity_poly.pdbx_strand_id
1 'polypeptide(L)'
;MDVEDLPVKISERSNPARYQGALVSAALSSGVGHDAPDADLDQAATTAGLRPPALAASREAVRYALECPVDFMGDDSNQDIAQAVFDAASERRPLVVLDHRGRPVVMVPQPVEESV
;
A
#
# COMPACT_ATOMS: atom_id res chain seq x y z
N MET A 1 -6.18 -1.48 33.39
CA MET A 1 -4.82 -1.23 32.87
C MET A 1 -5.01 -1.08 31.38
N ASP A 2 -5.29 0.14 30.96
CA ASP A 2 -5.52 0.47 29.56
C ASP A 2 -4.18 0.37 28.85
N VAL A 3 -4.06 -0.63 27.97
CA VAL A 3 -2.94 -0.71 27.04
C VAL A 3 -3.23 0.37 26.01
N GLU A 4 -2.72 1.58 26.24
CA GLU A 4 -2.65 2.59 25.20
C GLU A 4 -1.92 1.96 24.02
N ASP A 5 -2.66 1.71 22.95
CA ASP A 5 -2.17 1.22 21.67
C ASP A 5 -1.28 2.32 21.09
N LEU A 6 -0.02 2.37 21.54
CA LEU A 6 0.97 3.31 21.05
C LEU A 6 1.02 3.14 19.53
N PRO A 7 0.87 4.21 18.73
CA PRO A 7 0.84 4.09 17.29
C PRO A 7 2.11 3.39 16.84
N VAL A 8 1.93 2.17 16.32
CA VAL A 8 3.03 1.33 15.83
C VAL A 8 3.84 2.18 14.88
N LYS A 9 5.09 2.51 15.25
CA LYS A 9 5.99 3.27 14.39
C LYS A 9 6.28 2.43 13.15
N ILE A 10 5.55 2.72 12.08
CA ILE A 10 5.71 2.04 10.80
C ILE A 10 7.09 2.41 10.24
N SER A 11 7.94 1.42 10.06
CA SER A 11 9.34 1.55 9.65
C SER A 11 9.54 0.86 8.33
N GLU A 12 10.13 1.57 7.36
CA GLU A 12 10.47 1.05 6.02
C GLU A 12 11.33 -0.23 6.08
N ARG A 13 12.24 -0.33 7.06
CA ARG A 13 13.13 -1.50 7.20
C ARG A 13 12.48 -2.66 7.97
N SER A 14 11.72 -2.34 9.01
CA SER A 14 11.17 -3.35 9.92
C SER A 14 9.87 -3.95 9.39
N ASN A 15 9.08 -3.16 8.66
CA ASN A 15 7.78 -3.54 8.13
C ASN A 15 7.55 -2.90 6.74
N PRO A 16 8.31 -3.31 5.71
CA PRO A 16 8.28 -2.66 4.39
C PRO A 16 6.89 -2.63 3.76
N ALA A 17 6.15 -3.74 3.77
CA ALA A 17 4.80 -3.81 3.20
C ALA A 17 3.82 -2.85 3.89
N ARG A 18 3.85 -2.79 5.23
CA ARG A 18 3.00 -1.85 6.02
C ARG A 18 3.38 -0.40 5.75
N TYR A 19 4.67 -0.12 5.66
CA TYR A 19 5.16 1.22 5.34
C TYR A 19 4.72 1.65 3.93
N GLN A 20 4.91 0.79 2.94
CA GLN A 20 4.45 1.03 1.56
C GLN A 20 2.94 1.21 1.50
N GLY A 21 2.14 0.39 2.18
CA GLY A 21 0.69 0.56 2.25
C GLY A 21 0.25 1.89 2.89
N ALA A 22 0.97 2.35 3.92
CA ALA A 22 0.73 3.67 4.51
C ALA A 22 1.06 4.80 3.52
N LEU A 23 2.13 4.66 2.73
CA LEU A 23 2.47 5.61 1.65
C LEU A 23 1.41 5.64 0.55
N VAL A 24 0.93 4.47 0.09
CA VAL A 24 -0.18 4.37 -0.87
C VAL A 24 -1.42 5.09 -0.33
N SER A 25 -1.77 4.83 0.93
CA SER A 25 -2.93 5.47 1.59
C SER A 25 -2.78 7.00 1.65
N ALA A 26 -1.57 7.49 1.95
CA ALA A 26 -1.25 8.92 1.98
C ALA A 26 -1.35 9.56 0.59
N ALA A 27 -0.83 8.89 -0.44
CA ALA A 27 -0.90 9.34 -1.83
C ALA A 27 -2.36 9.44 -2.31
N LEU A 28 -3.15 8.38 -2.12
CA LEU A 28 -4.59 8.36 -2.46
C LEU A 28 -5.36 9.48 -1.75
N SER A 29 -5.11 9.67 -0.45
CA SER A 29 -5.77 10.72 0.35
C SER A 29 -5.42 12.13 -0.12
N SER A 30 -4.25 12.29 -0.75
CA SER A 30 -3.75 13.57 -1.27
C SER A 30 -4.03 13.76 -2.77
N GLY A 31 -4.69 12.80 -3.42
CA GLY A 31 -4.96 12.82 -4.86
C GLY A 31 -3.71 12.63 -5.73
N VAL A 32 -2.63 12.06 -5.18
CA VAL A 32 -1.38 11.82 -5.90
C VAL A 32 -1.45 10.50 -6.67
N GLY A 33 -1.25 10.57 -7.98
CA GLY A 33 -1.27 9.43 -8.90
C GLY A 33 0.07 8.71 -9.05
N HIS A 34 0.08 7.64 -9.85
CA HIS A 34 1.27 6.80 -10.09
C HIS A 34 2.37 7.50 -10.90
N ASP A 35 2.00 8.44 -11.78
CA ASP A 35 2.87 9.23 -12.64
C ASP A 35 3.44 10.47 -11.95
N ALA A 36 3.05 10.71 -10.69
CA ALA A 36 3.50 11.86 -9.93
C ALA A 36 5.03 11.83 -9.68
N PRO A 37 5.68 13.01 -9.66
CA PRO A 37 7.09 13.12 -9.30
C PRO A 37 7.34 12.66 -7.86
N ASP A 38 8.56 12.21 -7.58
CA ASP A 38 8.95 11.75 -6.23
C ASP A 38 8.66 12.79 -5.14
N ALA A 39 8.78 14.08 -5.46
CA ALA A 39 8.51 15.18 -4.53
C ALA A 39 7.06 15.19 -4.03
N ASP A 40 6.09 14.85 -4.88
CA ASP A 40 4.67 14.83 -4.51
C ASP A 40 4.35 13.62 -3.62
N LEU A 41 4.96 12.47 -3.93
CA LEU A 41 4.88 11.27 -3.07
C LEU A 41 5.49 11.54 -1.68
N ASP A 42 6.65 12.20 -1.64
CA ASP A 42 7.35 12.56 -0.39
C ASP A 42 6.55 13.60 0.42
N GLN A 43 5.91 14.56 -0.26
CA GLN A 43 5.04 15.55 0.37
C GLN A 43 3.77 14.91 0.93
N ALA A 44 3.13 13.98 0.20
CA ALA A 44 1.98 13.22 0.68
C ALA A 44 2.35 12.40 1.94
N ALA A 45 3.50 11.72 1.92
CA ALA A 45 4.01 11.00 3.07
C ALA A 45 4.19 11.90 4.30
N THR A 46 4.85 13.04 4.11
CA THR A 46 5.10 14.02 5.17
C THR A 46 3.80 14.58 5.75
N THR A 47 2.83 14.89 4.88
CA THR A 47 1.50 15.40 5.29
C THR A 47 0.73 14.38 6.12
N ALA A 48 0.90 13.09 5.82
CA ALA A 48 0.35 11.98 6.61
C ALA A 48 1.16 11.64 7.88
N GLY A 49 2.19 12.42 8.21
CA GLY A 49 3.04 12.20 9.39
C GLY A 49 4.06 11.06 9.24
N LEU A 50 4.27 10.56 8.02
CA LEU A 50 5.30 9.59 7.70
C LEU A 50 6.60 10.31 7.33
N ARG A 51 7.72 9.60 7.47
CA ARG A 51 8.97 10.05 6.84
C ARG A 51 8.91 9.73 5.35
N PRO A 52 9.48 10.58 4.47
CA PRO A 52 9.67 10.22 3.08
C PRO A 52 10.47 8.91 2.93
N PRO A 53 10.15 8.07 1.94
CA PRO A 53 10.85 6.82 1.70
C PRO A 53 12.33 7.05 1.42
N ALA A 54 13.20 6.28 2.09
CA ALA A 54 14.63 6.34 1.84
C ALA A 54 15.03 5.45 0.66
N LEU A 55 14.25 4.41 0.35
CA LEU A 55 14.55 3.45 -0.72
C LEU A 55 13.73 3.74 -1.97
N ALA A 56 14.39 3.74 -3.14
CA ALA A 56 13.71 3.87 -4.43
C ALA A 56 12.66 2.76 -4.65
N ALA A 57 12.97 1.54 -4.21
CA ALA A 57 12.06 0.40 -4.30
C ALA A 57 10.71 0.62 -3.58
N SER A 58 10.69 1.42 -2.50
CA SER A 58 9.44 1.76 -1.81
C SER A 58 8.57 2.69 -2.65
N ARG A 59 9.18 3.69 -3.33
CA ARG A 59 8.45 4.57 -4.26
C ARG A 59 7.92 3.79 -5.45
N GLU A 60 8.72 2.89 -6.00
CA GLU A 60 8.33 2.02 -7.11
C GLU A 60 7.15 1.12 -6.75
N ALA A 61 7.18 0.49 -5.57
CA ALA A 61 6.05 -0.31 -5.07
C ALA A 61 4.77 0.52 -4.87
N VAL A 62 4.90 1.77 -4.40
CA VAL A 62 3.75 2.69 -4.28
C VAL A 62 3.18 3.04 -5.65
N ARG A 63 4.03 3.37 -6.63
CA ARG A 63 3.59 3.67 -8.00
C ARG A 63 2.87 2.49 -8.63
N TYR A 64 3.46 1.31 -8.54
CA TYR A 64 2.87 0.07 -9.06
C TYR A 64 1.46 -0.16 -8.50
N ALA A 65 1.31 -0.01 -7.18
CA ALA A 65 0.00 -0.17 -6.53
C ALA A 65 -1.02 0.92 -6.94
N LEU A 66 -0.57 2.13 -7.27
CA LEU A 66 -1.44 3.24 -7.72
C LEU A 66 -1.80 3.13 -9.21
N GLU A 67 -0.95 2.53 -10.03
CA GLU A 67 -1.12 2.43 -11.50
C GLU A 67 -2.24 1.45 -11.85
N CYS A 68 -2.28 0.31 -11.18
CA CYS A 68 -3.16 -0.81 -11.51
C CYS A 68 -4.03 -1.22 -10.32
N PRO A 69 -5.07 -0.46 -9.96
CA PRO A 69 -6.04 -0.92 -8.98
C PRO A 69 -6.83 -2.11 -9.54
N VAL A 70 -6.97 -3.18 -8.74
CA VAL A 70 -7.76 -4.36 -9.08
C VAL A 70 -9.25 -4.04 -8.93
N ASP A 71 -10.04 -4.28 -9.98
CA ASP A 71 -11.48 -4.00 -9.98
C ASP A 71 -12.30 -5.30 -10.00
N PHE A 72 -12.92 -5.62 -8.87
CA PHE A 72 -13.75 -6.82 -8.73
C PHE A 72 -15.11 -6.71 -9.42
N MET A 73 -15.46 -5.54 -9.95
CA MET A 73 -16.71 -5.26 -10.66
C MET A 73 -16.54 -5.07 -12.17
N GLY A 74 -15.30 -5.00 -12.64
CA GLY A 74 -14.95 -4.75 -14.04
C GLY A 74 -14.80 -6.02 -14.88
N ASP A 75 -14.04 -5.89 -15.96
CA ASP A 75 -13.72 -6.99 -16.88
C ASP A 75 -12.64 -7.94 -16.32
N ASP A 76 -12.09 -7.65 -15.14
CA ASP A 76 -11.11 -8.52 -14.48
C ASP A 76 -11.75 -9.87 -14.17
N SER A 77 -11.15 -10.95 -14.67
CA SER A 77 -11.64 -12.28 -14.34
C SER A 77 -11.28 -12.62 -12.89
N ASN A 78 -12.05 -13.51 -12.26
CA ASN A 78 -11.71 -14.05 -10.94
C ASN A 78 -10.29 -14.64 -10.88
N GLN A 79 -9.73 -15.07 -12.02
CA GLN A 79 -8.37 -15.59 -12.12
C GLN A 79 -7.33 -14.47 -12.05
N ASP A 80 -7.57 -13.35 -12.75
CA ASP A 80 -6.66 -12.19 -12.75
C ASP A 80 -6.58 -11.56 -11.36
N ILE A 81 -7.74 -11.46 -10.70
CA ILE A 81 -7.86 -11.00 -9.31
C ILE A 81 -7.06 -11.90 -8.36
N ALA A 82 -7.24 -13.22 -8.47
CA ALA A 82 -6.52 -14.17 -7.62
C ALA A 82 -5.00 -14.08 -7.87
N GLN A 83 -4.58 -13.98 -9.13
CA GLN A 83 -3.18 -13.85 -9.50
C GLN A 83 -2.58 -12.56 -8.90
N ALA A 84 -3.24 -11.41 -9.04
CA ALA A 84 -2.79 -10.15 -8.46
C ALA A 84 -2.63 -10.22 -6.93
N VAL A 85 -3.53 -10.89 -6.23
CA VAL A 85 -3.43 -11.12 -4.78
C VAL A 85 -2.23 -12.02 -4.44
N PHE A 86 -2.02 -13.12 -5.17
CA PHE A 86 -0.89 -14.01 -4.93
C PHE A 86 0.45 -13.35 -5.25
N ASP A 87 0.53 -12.56 -6.32
CA ASP A 87 1.74 -11.83 -6.69
C ASP A 87 2.08 -10.76 -5.64
N ALA A 88 1.08 -9.95 -5.21
CA ALA A 88 1.27 -8.99 -4.13
C ALA A 88 1.75 -9.66 -2.82
N ALA A 89 1.20 -10.82 -2.49
CA ALA A 89 1.62 -11.60 -1.31
C ALA A 89 3.05 -12.13 -1.45
N SER A 90 3.39 -12.70 -2.61
CA SER A 90 4.72 -13.24 -2.93
C SER A 90 5.81 -12.15 -2.86
N GLU A 91 5.51 -10.98 -3.44
CA GLU A 91 6.42 -9.83 -3.48
C GLU A 91 6.41 -9.01 -2.18
N ARG A 92 5.50 -9.32 -1.24
CA ARG A 92 5.28 -8.58 0.01
C ARG A 92 5.03 -7.09 -0.23
N ARG A 93 4.20 -6.77 -1.22
CA ARG A 93 3.86 -5.40 -1.63
C ARG A 93 2.37 -5.10 -1.37
N PRO A 94 2.01 -3.83 -1.14
CA PRO A 94 0.61 -3.44 -1.06
C PRO A 94 -0.09 -3.60 -2.42
N LEU A 95 -1.40 -3.79 -2.36
CA LEU A 95 -2.31 -3.84 -3.50
C LEU A 95 -3.42 -2.80 -3.29
N VAL A 96 -3.85 -2.13 -4.36
CA VAL A 96 -5.07 -1.30 -4.32
C VAL A 96 -6.20 -2.07 -4.99
N VAL A 97 -7.35 -2.09 -4.31
CA VAL A 97 -8.58 -2.75 -4.75
C VAL A 97 -9.70 -1.72 -4.80
N LEU A 98 -10.52 -1.74 -5.84
CA LEU A 98 -11.75 -0.94 -5.86
C LEU A 98 -12.89 -1.69 -5.13
N ASP A 99 -13.51 -1.03 -4.15
CA ASP A 99 -14.70 -1.56 -3.48
C ASP A 99 -15.93 -1.54 -4.40
N HIS A 100 -17.07 -2.08 -3.93
CA HIS A 100 -18.35 -2.08 -4.65
C HIS A 100 -18.90 -0.69 -5.04
N ARG A 101 -18.28 0.40 -4.60
CA ARG A 101 -18.61 1.79 -4.94
C ARG A 101 -17.53 2.44 -5.80
N GLY A 102 -16.55 1.69 -6.29
CA GLY A 102 -15.40 2.19 -7.05
C GLY A 102 -14.39 2.96 -6.19
N ARG A 103 -14.40 2.81 -4.86
CA ARG A 103 -13.46 3.51 -3.98
C ARG A 103 -12.22 2.66 -3.73
N PRO A 104 -11.02 3.25 -3.79
CA PRO A 104 -9.79 2.51 -3.55
C PRO A 104 -9.66 2.08 -2.09
N VAL A 105 -9.28 0.83 -1.89
CA VAL A 105 -8.99 0.18 -0.62
C VAL A 105 -7.58 -0.40 -0.71
N VAL A 106 -6.73 -0.05 0.26
CA VAL A 106 -5.36 -0.55 0.32
C VAL A 106 -5.32 -1.87 1.09
N MET A 107 -4.88 -2.93 0.43
CA MET A 107 -4.63 -4.23 1.04
C MET A 107 -3.12 -4.41 1.24
N VAL A 108 -2.72 -4.81 2.45
CA VAL A 108 -1.31 -5.05 2.79
C VAL A 108 -1.16 -6.51 3.23
N PRO A 109 -0.41 -7.35 2.49
CA PRO A 109 -0.17 -8.72 2.90
C PRO A 109 0.59 -8.74 4.23
N GLN A 110 0.11 -9.57 5.15
CA GLN A 110 0.78 -9.84 6.42
C GLN A 110 1.35 -11.26 6.38
N PRO A 111 2.59 -11.48 6.82
CA PRO A 111 3.07 -12.83 7.05
C PRO A 111 2.17 -13.47 8.12
N VAL A 112 1.76 -14.71 7.90
CA VAL A 112 1.17 -15.52 8.97
C VAL A 112 2.31 -15.83 9.94
N GLU A 113 2.18 -15.41 11.20
CA GLU A 113 3.14 -15.82 12.23
C GLU A 113 3.11 -17.34 12.31
N GLU A 114 4.25 -18.00 12.04
CA GLU A 114 4.39 -19.41 12.39
C GLU A 114 4.25 -19.49 13.90
N SER A 115 3.20 -20.17 14.37
CA SER A 115 3.06 -20.48 15.79
C SER A 115 4.27 -21.32 16.21
N VAL A 116 5.19 -20.71 16.95
CA VAL A 116 6.37 -21.37 17.54
C VAL A 116 5.93 -22.28 18.68
#